data_AF-A0A1Z9C535-F1
#
_entry.id   AF-A0A1Z9C535-F1
#
_cell.length_a   1.000
_cell.length_b   1.000
_cell.length_c   1.000
_cell.angle_alpha   90.00
_cell.angle_beta   90.00
_cell.angle_gamma   90.00
#
_symmetry.space_group_name_H-M   'P 1'
#
loop_
_entity.id
_entity.type
_entity.pdbx_description
1 polymer ?
#
loop_
_entity_poly.entity_id
_entity_poly.type
_entity_poly.pdbx_seq_one_letter_code
_entity_poly.pdbx_strand_id
1 'polypeptide(L)' 'MANLEGLAIYPETAICMGVLGQLLAKGEIKPSSSVLVFITGGAMKYSDIIEEPTQRQILGQAPDWQAIAES' A
#
# COMPACT_ATOMS: atom_id res chain seq x y z
N MET A 1 6.81 -0.61 -1.97
CA MET A 1 6.09 0.36 -1.10
C MET A 1 5.86 -0.23 0.27
N ALA A 2 4.99 -1.22 0.47
CA ALA A 2 4.82 -1.85 1.80
C ALA A 2 6.15 -2.37 2.38
N ASN A 3 6.91 -3.17 1.62
CA ASN A 3 8.19 -3.72 2.08
C ASN A 3 9.36 -2.73 2.19
N LEU A 4 9.29 -1.57 1.52
CA LEU A 4 10.40 -0.61 1.46
C LEU A 4 10.16 0.62 2.32
N GLU A 5 8.90 1.04 2.43
CA GLU A 5 8.47 2.30 3.05
C GLU A 5 7.46 2.06 4.18
N GLY A 6 7.05 0.81 4.45
CA GLY A 6 6.03 0.49 5.46
C GLY A 6 4.62 0.97 5.12
N LEU A 7 4.37 1.37 3.87
CA LEU A 7 3.10 1.95 3.44
C LEU A 7 2.26 0.96 2.65
N ALA A 8 1.16 0.51 3.25
CA ALA A 8 0.11 -0.25 2.60
C ALA A 8 -0.75 0.68 1.73
N ILE A 9 -0.37 0.79 0.46
CA ILE A 9 -0.98 1.72 -0.50
C ILE A 9 -2.02 1.05 -1.41
N TYR A 10 -2.89 1.87 -1.97
CA TYR A 10 -3.81 1.50 -3.05
C TYR A 10 -3.02 1.18 -4.35
N PRO A 11 -3.43 0.19 -5.17
CA PRO A 11 -2.88 -0.11 -6.49
C PRO A 11 -2.64 1.12 -7.38
N GLU A 12 -3.55 2.08 -7.36
CA GLU A 12 -3.50 3.31 -8.14
C GLU A 12 -2.33 4.19 -7.69
N THR A 13 -2.04 4.21 -6.39
CA THR A 13 -0.82 4.85 -5.87
C THR A 13 0.43 4.13 -6.35
N ALA A 14 0.41 2.80 -6.48
CA ALA A 14 1.54 2.06 -7.04
C ALA A 14 1.77 2.42 -8.51
N ILE A 15 0.68 2.64 -9.29
CA ILE A 15 0.77 3.17 -10.66
C ILE A 15 1.39 4.57 -10.65
N CYS A 16 0.98 5.46 -9.76
CA CYS A 16 1.60 6.79 -9.62
C CYS A 16 3.11 6.71 -9.37
N MET A 17 3.56 5.78 -8.52
CA MET A 17 5.00 5.56 -8.27
C MET A 17 5.73 5.06 -9.52
N GLY A 18 5.12 4.12 -10.26
CA GLY A 18 5.68 3.64 -11.53
C GLY A 18 5.82 4.74 -12.58
N VAL A 19 4.80 5.59 -12.73
CA VAL A 19 4.84 6.76 -13.62
C VAL A 19 5.90 7.76 -13.15
N LEU A 20 6.00 8.01 -11.85
CA LEU A 20 7.01 8.92 -11.30
C LEU A 20 8.43 8.45 -11.65
N GLY A 21 8.71 7.15 -11.54
CA GLY A 21 9.98 6.56 -11.96
C GLY A 21 10.27 6.76 -13.45
N GLN A 22 9.25 6.63 -14.31
CA GLN A 22 9.39 6.88 -15.75
C GLN A 22 9.68 8.36 -16.06
N LEU A 23 8.97 9.29 -15.42
CA LEU A 23 9.17 10.72 -15.61
C LEU A 23 10.57 11.15 -15.16
N LEU A 24 11.06 10.58 -14.06
CA LEU A 24 12.42 10.81 -13.57
C LEU A 24 13.47 10.27 -14.56
N ALA A 25 13.28 9.04 -15.06
CA ALA A 25 14.19 8.42 -16.02
C ALA A 25 14.25 9.18 -17.36
N LYS A 26 13.14 9.81 -17.77
CA LYS A 26 13.06 10.66 -18.96
C LYS A 26 13.59 12.09 -18.74
N GLY A 27 13.88 12.47 -17.50
CA GLY A 27 14.32 13.83 -17.15
C GLY A 27 13.21 14.88 -17.19
N GLU A 28 11.94 14.46 -17.25
CA GLU A 28 10.77 15.37 -17.23
C GLU A 28 10.56 15.99 -15.85
N ILE A 29 11.03 15.32 -14.79
CA ILE A 29 11.14 15.84 -13.43
C ILE A 29 12.58 15.72 -12.95
N LYS A 30 13.01 16.65 -12.08
CA LYS A 30 14.35 16.63 -11.52
C LYS A 30 14.40 15.72 -10.29
N PRO A 31 15.55 15.10 -9.99
CA PRO A 31 15.74 14.34 -8.74
C PRO A 31 15.47 15.17 -7.47
N SER A 32 15.64 16.49 -7.54
CA SER A 32 15.39 17.42 -6.43
C SER A 32 13.95 17.95 -6.38
N SER A 33 13.08 17.54 -7.30
CA SER A 33 11.67 17.95 -7.30
C SER A 33 10.92 17.33 -6.13
N SER A 34 10.10 18.13 -5.45
CA SER A 34 9.12 17.63 -4.47
C SER A 34 7.82 17.30 -5.18
N VAL A 35 7.32 16.08 -4.99
CA VAL A 35 6.07 15.60 -5.61
C VAL A 35 5.12 15.14 -4.52
N LEU A 36 3.89 15.64 -4.56
CA LEU A 36 2.80 15.22 -3.68
C LEU A 36 1.90 14.23 -4.42
N VAL A 37 1.72 13.04 -3.85
CA VAL A 37 0.76 12.05 -4.33
C VAL A 37 -0.38 11.93 -3.32
N PHE A 38 -1.59 12.29 -3.74
CA PHE A 38 -2.78 12.16 -2.91
C PHE A 38 -3.23 10.70 -2.85
N ILE A 39 -3.19 10.12 -1.66
CA ILE A 39 -3.72 8.79 -1.38
C ILE A 39 -5.05 8.98 -0.67
N THR A 40 -6.17 8.77 -1.38
CA THR A 40 -7.53 8.99 -0.85
C THR A 40 -8.12 7.77 -0.13
N GLY A 41 -7.39 6.65 -0.07
CA GLY A 41 -7.80 5.42 0.61
C GLY A 41 -6.65 4.45 0.82
N GLY A 42 -6.77 3.58 1.83
CA GLY A 42 -5.76 2.56 2.15
C GLY A 42 -6.00 1.24 1.42
N ALA A 43 -4.97 0.39 1.42
CA ALA A 43 -4.99 -0.94 0.81
C ALA A 43 -6.13 -1.84 1.33
N MET A 44 -6.62 -1.61 2.56
CA MET A 44 -7.72 -2.38 3.18
C MET A 44 -9.02 -2.43 2.35
N LYS A 45 -9.23 -1.48 1.43
CA LYS A 45 -10.37 -1.51 0.50
C LYS A 45 -10.29 -2.63 -0.55
N TYR A 46 -9.12 -3.26 -0.68
CA TYR A 46 -8.78 -4.24 -1.70
C TYR A 46 -8.29 -5.56 -1.09
N SER A 47 -8.78 -5.92 0.10
CA SER A 47 -8.43 -7.17 0.79
C SER A 47 -8.55 -8.41 -0.09
N ASP A 48 -9.47 -8.40 -1.06
CA ASP A 48 -9.74 -9.55 -1.93
C ASP A 48 -8.70 -9.76 -3.04
N ILE A 49 -7.86 -8.75 -3.33
CA ILE A 49 -6.84 -8.79 -4.38
C ILE A 49 -5.41 -8.64 -3.84
N ILE A 50 -5.26 -8.36 -2.55
CA ILE A 50 -3.95 -8.28 -1.88
C ILE A 50 -3.57 -9.69 -1.45
N GLU A 51 -2.49 -10.21 -2.02
CA GLU A 51 -1.87 -11.47 -1.59
C GLU A 51 -1.07 -11.25 -0.31
N GLU A 52 -1.77 -11.02 0.81
CA GLU A 52 -1.20 -11.14 2.14
C GLU A 52 -1.82 -12.34 2.87
N PRO A 53 -1.06 -13.01 3.76
CA PRO A 53 -1.62 -14.04 4.62
C PRO A 53 -2.70 -13.42 5.50
N THR A 54 -3.94 -13.53 5.05
CA THR A 54 -5.10 -12.98 5.75
C THR A 54 -5.58 -14.00 6.77
N GLN A 55 -5.54 -13.63 8.06
CA GLN A 55 -6.26 -14.38 9.08
C GLN A 55 -7.76 -14.20 8.85
N ARG A 56 -8.44 -15.28 8.45
CA ARG A 56 -9.90 -15.27 8.30
C ARG A 56 -10.53 -15.17 9.68
N GLN A 57 -11.17 -14.04 9.96
CA GLN A 57 -12.01 -13.89 11.15
C GLN A 57 -13.39 -14.51 10.89
N ILE A 58 -13.85 -15.35 11.81
CA ILE A 58 -15.20 -15.93 11.76
C ILE A 58 -16.17 -14.96 12.44
N LEU A 59 -17.14 -14.47 11.68
CA LEU A 59 -18.23 -13.64 12.19
C LEU A 59 -18.96 -14.36 13.33
N GLY A 60 -19.13 -13.67 14.46
CA GLY A 60 -19.78 -14.21 15.66
C GLY A 60 -18.83 -14.86 16.67
N GLN A 61 -17.53 -14.94 16.38
CA GLN A 61 -16.51 -15.32 17.36
C GLN A 61 -15.73 -14.09 17.83
N ALA A 62 -15.28 -14.11 19.09
CA ALA A 62 -14.38 -13.08 19.59
C ALA A 62 -13.05 -13.12 18.80
N PRO A 63 -12.47 -11.97 18.43
CA PRO A 63 -11.16 -11.93 17.81
C PRO A 63 -10.09 -12.54 18.72
N ASP A 64 -9.15 -13.28 18.14
CA ASP A 64 -7.94 -13.70 18.84
C ASP A 64 -6.98 -12.51 18.94
N TRP A 65 -7.10 -11.75 20.02
CA TRP A 65 -6.28 -10.57 20.26
C TRP A 65 -4.80 -10.87 20.41
N GLN A 66 -4.44 -12.08 20.84
CA GLN A 66 -3.04 -12.47 21.00
C GLN A 66 -2.41 -12.73 19.63
N ALA A 67 -3.10 -13.47 18.77
CA ALA A 67 -2.63 -13.73 17.40
C ALA A 67 -2.50 -12.44 16.55
N ILE A 68 -3.36 -11.43 16.78
CA ILE A 68 -3.31 -10.14 16.07
C ILE A 68 -2.13 -9.26 16.55
N ALA A 69 -1.75 -9.36 17.83
CA ALA A 69 -0.65 -8.56 18.36
C ALA A 69 0.73 -9.06 17.91
N GLU A 70 0.82 -10.30 17.44
CA GLU A 70 2.06 -10.99 17.05
C GLU A 70 2.28 -11.03 15.52
N SER A 71 1.36 -10.48 14.72
CA SER A 71 1.42 -10.39 13.24
C SER A 71 2.02 -9.07 12.75
#